data_AF-A0AAD7W6C0-F1
#
_entry.id   AF-A0AAD7W6C0-F1
#
_cell.length_a   1.000
_cell.length_b   1.000
_cell.length_c   1.000
_cell.angle_alpha   90.00
_cell.angle_beta   90.00
_cell.angle_gamma   90.00
#
_symmetry.space_group_name_H-M   'P 1'
#
loop_
_entity.id
_entity.type
_entity.pdbx_description
1 polymer ?
#
loop_
_entity_poly.entity_id
_entity_poly.type
_entity_poly.pdbx_seq_one_letter_code
_entity_poly.pdbx_strand_id
1 'polypeptide(L)'
;MKLKAVLGDMSQWGEADFAQNCTYIVHDQVSDPNFGIPPAMTSIPRNLTFEYGPDNEVMAVFSKEYIPQGTRFGPLQGDIYTKDNVPKHANRKYFWRFLLHGDSCLE
;
A
#
# COMPACT_ATOMS: atom_id res chain seq x y z
N MET A 1 -7.56 9.66 31.73
CA MET A 1 -8.55 9.60 30.62
C MET A 1 -7.99 8.67 29.56
N LYS A 2 -8.67 7.56 29.23
CA LYS A 2 -8.30 6.66 28.13
C LYS A 2 -9.29 6.93 27.00
N LEU A 3 -8.88 7.62 25.94
CA LEU A 3 -9.62 7.56 24.69
C LEU A 3 -9.40 6.16 24.10
N LYS A 4 -10.26 5.22 24.48
CA LYS A 4 -10.53 4.07 23.62
C LYS A 4 -11.47 4.58 22.54
N ALA A 5 -10.92 5.16 21.48
CA ALA A 5 -11.61 5.15 20.21
C ALA A 5 -11.59 3.68 19.76
N VAL A 6 -12.55 2.89 20.25
CA VAL A 6 -12.95 1.67 19.53
C VAL A 6 -13.56 2.24 18.26
N LEU A 7 -12.74 2.39 17.21
CA LEU A 7 -13.26 2.53 15.86
C LEU A 7 -14.26 1.36 15.72
N GLY A 8 -15.53 1.71 15.52
CA GLY A 8 -16.61 0.74 15.43
C GLY A 8 -16.32 -0.30 14.36
N ASP A 9 -17.16 -1.33 14.27
CA ASP A 9 -17.03 -2.33 13.22
C ASP A 9 -16.90 -1.64 11.83
N MET A 10 -15.74 -1.83 11.20
CA MET A 10 -15.40 -1.21 9.90
C MET A 10 -15.80 -2.12 8.73
N SER A 11 -16.43 -3.27 8.98
CA SER A 11 -16.78 -4.25 7.95
C SER A 11 -17.73 -3.70 6.87
N GLN A 12 -18.50 -2.65 7.19
CA GLN A 12 -19.47 -2.02 6.30
C GLN A 12 -19.00 -0.68 5.72
N TRP A 13 -17.78 -0.25 6.00
CA TRP A 13 -17.27 1.04 5.54
C TRP A 13 -16.99 1.03 4.04
N GLY A 14 -17.43 2.09 3.35
CA GLY A 14 -17.02 2.37 1.97
C GLY A 14 -15.68 3.10 1.89
N GLU A 15 -15.17 3.30 0.68
CA GLU A 15 -13.90 4.00 0.44
C GLU A 15 -13.88 5.41 1.03
N ALA A 16 -14.98 6.16 0.90
CA ALA A 16 -15.12 7.50 1.46
C ALA A 16 -15.08 7.48 2.99
N ASP A 17 -15.67 6.47 3.63
CA ASP A 17 -15.64 6.32 5.08
C ASP A 17 -14.22 6.05 5.58
N PHE A 18 -13.47 5.18 4.90
CA PHE A 18 -12.06 4.95 5.23
C PHE A 18 -11.19 6.20 5.02
N ALA A 19 -11.44 6.97 3.97
CA ALA A 19 -10.70 8.19 3.67
C ALA A 19 -10.95 9.30 4.71
N GLN A 20 -12.21 9.44 5.15
CA GLN A 20 -12.61 10.49 6.10
C GLN A 20 -12.29 10.12 7.55
N ASN A 21 -12.42 8.84 7.92
CA ASN A 21 -12.34 8.40 9.31
C ASN A 21 -11.00 7.75 9.68
N CYS A 22 -9.97 7.80 8.81
CA CYS A 22 -8.64 7.34 9.19
C CYS A 22 -8.06 8.24 10.30
N THR A 23 -7.52 7.62 11.35
CA THR A 23 -6.97 8.35 12.51
C THR A 23 -5.49 8.68 12.31
N TYR A 24 -4.76 7.80 11.62
CA TYR A 24 -3.32 7.93 11.40
C TYR A 24 -3.00 7.76 9.93
N ILE A 25 -2.07 8.57 9.42
CA ILE A 25 -1.55 8.44 8.06
C ILE A 25 -0.05 8.19 8.17
N VAL A 26 0.39 7.07 7.61
CA VAL A 26 1.80 6.71 7.52
C VAL A 26 2.25 6.89 6.09
N HIS A 27 3.20 7.80 5.90
CA HIS A 27 3.82 8.06 4.61
C HIS A 27 5.02 7.13 4.39
N ASP A 28 5.26 6.83 3.11
CA ASP A 28 6.45 6.13 2.65
C ASP A 28 7.74 6.89 3.00
N GLN A 29 8.81 6.13 3.17
CA GLN A 29 10.14 6.72 3.27
C GLN A 29 10.59 7.25 1.92
N VAL A 30 11.34 8.36 1.95
CA VAL A 30 11.92 8.93 0.73
C VAL A 30 12.95 7.95 0.17
N SER A 31 12.71 7.50 -1.06
CA SER A 31 13.66 6.72 -1.84
C SER A 31 14.53 7.67 -2.66
N ASP A 32 15.85 7.51 -2.59
CA ASP A 32 16.77 8.21 -3.48
C ASP A 32 17.18 7.25 -4.61
N PRO A 33 16.83 7.57 -5.87
CA PRO A 33 17.10 6.71 -7.02
C PRO A 33 18.61 6.50 -7.28
N ASN A 34 19.49 7.33 -6.70
CA ASN A 34 20.94 7.22 -6.89
C ASN A 34 21.57 6.04 -6.15
N PHE A 35 20.86 5.42 -5.19
CA PHE A 35 21.40 4.29 -4.42
C PHE A 35 21.43 2.96 -5.19
N GLY A 36 20.80 2.89 -6.36
CA GLY A 36 20.75 1.65 -7.16
C GLY A 36 19.92 0.53 -6.51
N ILE A 37 19.15 0.85 -5.47
CA ILE A 37 18.22 -0.07 -4.81
C ILE A 37 16.80 0.27 -5.30
N PRO A 38 15.96 -0.73 -5.63
CA PRO A 38 14.60 -0.48 -6.08
C PRO A 38 13.78 0.36 -5.08
N PRO A 39 13.00 1.36 -5.55
CA PRO A 39 12.17 2.18 -4.66
C PRO A 39 11.27 1.37 -3.74
N ALA A 40 10.67 0.28 -4.24
CA ALA A 40 9.82 -0.63 -3.48
C ALA A 40 10.48 -1.25 -2.23
N MET A 41 11.82 -1.34 -2.19
CA MET A 41 12.55 -1.83 -1.02
C MET A 41 12.91 -0.69 -0.05
N THR A 42 13.06 0.52 -0.55
CA THR A 42 13.51 1.68 0.26
C THR A 42 12.37 2.54 0.79
N SER A 43 11.18 2.47 0.17
CA SER A 43 10.03 3.28 0.57
C SER A 43 9.27 2.73 1.78
N ILE A 44 9.63 1.52 2.24
CA ILE A 44 8.95 0.87 3.37
C ILE A 44 8.93 1.76 4.63
N PRO A 45 7.76 2.07 5.21
CA PRO A 45 7.66 2.84 6.44
C PRO A 45 8.43 2.26 7.63
N ARG A 46 8.93 3.12 8.53
CA ARG A 46 9.80 2.72 9.65
C ARG A 46 9.17 1.75 10.66
N ASN A 47 7.85 1.72 10.72
CA ASN A 47 7.04 0.82 11.55
C ASN A 47 6.84 -0.57 10.91
N LEU A 48 7.37 -0.78 9.70
CA LEU A 48 7.31 -2.04 8.95
C LEU A 48 8.73 -2.58 8.67
N THR A 49 8.82 -3.87 8.40
CA THR A 49 10.03 -4.57 7.96
C THR A 49 9.69 -5.62 6.92
N PHE A 50 10.66 -5.98 6.08
CA PHE A 50 10.54 -7.16 5.22
C PHE A 50 10.94 -8.43 5.96
N GLU A 51 10.29 -9.53 5.60
CA GLU A 51 10.78 -10.89 5.82
C GLU A 51 11.40 -11.41 4.52
N TYR A 52 12.57 -12.04 4.64
CA TYR A 52 13.34 -12.55 3.52
C TYR A 52 13.36 -14.07 3.50
N GLY A 53 13.22 -14.65 2.32
CA GLY A 53 13.41 -16.07 2.07
C GLY A 53 14.89 -16.49 2.06
N PRO A 54 15.18 -17.78 1.85
CA PRO A 54 16.53 -18.33 1.79
C PRO A 54 17.43 -17.65 0.74
N ASP A 55 16.83 -17.19 -0.36
CA ASP A 55 17.52 -16.56 -1.49
C ASP A 55 17.56 -15.02 -1.41
N ASN A 56 17.32 -14.44 -0.22
CA ASN A 56 17.21 -12.99 0.01
C ASN A 56 16.09 -12.29 -0.79
N GLU A 57 15.11 -13.05 -1.26
CA GLU A 57 13.88 -12.54 -1.85
C GLU A 57 12.92 -12.03 -0.77
N VAL A 58 12.30 -10.88 -1.01
CA VAL A 58 11.26 -10.35 -0.11
C VAL A 58 10.01 -11.21 -0.24
N MET A 59 9.59 -11.85 0.85
CA MET A 59 8.44 -12.74 0.89
C MET A 59 7.20 -12.11 1.52
N ALA A 60 7.39 -11.22 2.50
CA ALA A 60 6.31 -10.61 3.24
C ALA A 60 6.72 -9.28 3.91
N VAL A 61 5.70 -8.55 4.40
CA VAL A 61 5.85 -7.31 5.18
C VAL A 61 5.29 -7.55 6.58
N PHE A 62 6.05 -7.21 7.61
CA PHE A 62 5.68 -7.37 9.02
C PHE A 62 5.73 -6.05 9.77
N SER A 63 4.88 -5.92 10.79
CA SER A 63 4.91 -4.80 11.73
C SER A 63 6.09 -4.94 12.69
N LYS A 64 6.88 -3.88 12.86
CA LYS A 64 7.94 -3.80 13.89
C LYS A 64 7.41 -3.35 15.25
N GLU A 65 6.25 -2.71 15.25
CA GLU A 65 5.59 -2.17 16.42
C GLU A 65 4.08 -2.26 16.28
N TYR A 66 3.35 -1.95 17.35
CA TYR A 66 1.88 -1.92 17.30
C TYR A 66 1.40 -0.88 16.30
N ILE A 67 0.61 -1.32 15.30
CA ILE A 67 -0.06 -0.44 14.34
C ILE A 67 -1.48 -0.18 14.85
N PRO A 68 -1.83 1.06 15.22
CA PRO A 68 -3.18 1.38 15.67
C PRO A 68 -4.24 1.11 14.59
N GLN A 69 -5.44 0.70 15.01
CA GLN A 69 -6.59 0.62 14.12
C GLN A 69 -6.86 2.01 13.50
N GLY A 70 -7.26 2.03 12.22
CA GLY A 70 -7.48 3.28 11.47
C GLY A 70 -6.20 3.92 10.93
N THR A 71 -5.08 3.17 10.88
CA THR A 71 -3.86 3.60 10.20
C THR A 71 -3.96 3.37 8.70
N ARG A 72 -3.74 4.43 7.92
CA ARG A 72 -3.70 4.41 6.45
C ARG A 72 -2.26 4.39 5.96
N PHE A 73 -1.95 3.46 5.06
CA PHE A 73 -0.69 3.37 4.30
C PHE A 73 -0.92 3.70 2.84
N GLY A 74 0.15 4.08 2.13
CA GLY A 74 0.12 4.37 0.71
C GLY A 74 0.09 5.88 0.39
N PRO A 75 -0.31 6.26 -0.84
CA PRO A 75 -0.99 5.45 -1.85
C PRO A 75 -0.13 4.32 -2.44
N LEU A 76 -0.78 3.35 -3.11
CA LEU A 76 -0.07 2.39 -3.96
C LEU A 76 0.72 3.16 -5.04
N GLN A 77 1.88 2.64 -5.42
CA GLN A 77 2.72 3.19 -6.49
C GLN A 77 3.08 2.05 -7.44
N GLY A 78 2.99 2.31 -8.74
CA GLY A 78 3.26 1.34 -9.80
C GLY A 78 3.25 1.98 -11.19
N ASP A 79 3.45 1.14 -12.20
CA ASP A 79 3.31 1.55 -13.60
C ASP A 79 1.84 1.55 -14.00
N ILE A 80 1.34 2.67 -14.52
CA ILE A 80 -0.08 2.80 -14.88
C ILE A 80 -0.30 2.33 -16.33
N TYR A 81 -1.24 1.41 -16.51
CA TYR A 81 -1.65 0.89 -17.82
C TYR A 81 -3.14 1.14 -18.10
N THR A 82 -3.44 1.75 -19.25
CA THR A 82 -4.80 1.69 -19.81
C THR A 82 -5.06 0.30 -20.39
N LYS A 83 -6.34 -0.06 -20.59
CA LYS A 83 -6.75 -1.37 -21.14
C LYS A 83 -6.00 -1.76 -22.42
N ASP A 84 -5.74 -0.78 -23.29
CA ASP A 84 -5.11 -1.00 -24.59
C ASP A 84 -3.58 -1.02 -24.51
N ASN A 85 -3.00 -0.54 -23.41
CA ASN A 85 -1.56 -0.37 -23.22
C ASN A 85 -0.93 -1.44 -22.33
N VAL A 86 -1.69 -2.44 -21.86
CA VAL A 86 -1.14 -3.56 -21.08
C VAL A 86 -0.23 -4.39 -21.99
N PRO A 87 1.05 -4.60 -21.64
CA PRO A 87 1.93 -5.46 -22.41
C PRO A 87 1.36 -6.89 -22.53
N LYS A 88 1.42 -7.48 -23.72
CA LYS A 88 0.83 -8.82 -23.99
C LYS A 88 1.36 -9.93 -23.08
N HIS A 89 2.60 -9.78 -22.63
CA HIS A 89 3.29 -10.73 -21.76
C HIS A 89 3.47 -10.20 -20.31
N ALA A 90 2.70 -9.18 -19.92
CA ALA A 90 2.77 -8.63 -18.57
C ALA A 90 2.36 -9.68 -17.53
N ASN A 91 3.14 -9.79 -16.46
CA ASN A 91 2.75 -10.56 -15.29
C ASN A 91 1.67 -9.79 -14.52
N ARG A 92 0.44 -10.29 -14.56
CA ARG A 92 -0.72 -9.65 -13.93
C ARG A 92 -0.87 -9.93 -12.43
N LYS A 93 0.10 -10.62 -11.81
CA LYS A 93 0.07 -10.96 -10.38
C LYS A 93 -0.02 -9.72 -9.48
N TYR A 94 0.56 -8.59 -9.89
CA TYR A 94 0.66 -7.38 -9.09
C TYR A 94 -0.21 -6.22 -9.60
N PHE A 95 -1.14 -6.50 -10.50
CA PHE A 95 -2.02 -5.48 -11.08
C PHE A 95 -3.16 -5.16 -10.10
N TRP A 96 -3.38 -3.87 -9.88
CA TRP A 96 -4.54 -3.30 -9.21
C TRP A 96 -5.45 -2.63 -10.24
N ARG A 97 -6.75 -2.59 -10.02
CA ARG A 97 -7.68 -1.90 -10.93
C ARG A 97 -8.13 -0.61 -10.27
N PHE A 98 -8.10 0.50 -11.00
CA PHE A 98 -8.69 1.74 -10.57
C PHE A 98 -9.91 2.06 -11.44
N LEU A 99 -10.98 2.54 -10.78
CA LEU A 99 -12.22 2.93 -11.45
C LEU A 99 -12.31 4.44 -11.45
N LEU A 100 -12.38 5.04 -12.64
CA LEU A 100 -12.64 6.46 -12.80
C LEU A 100 -14.05 6.61 -13.37
N HIS A 101 -15.00 7.05 -12.54
CA HIS A 101 -16.35 7.47 -12.99
C HIS A 101 -17.05 6.50 -13.98
N GLY A 102 -16.91 5.18 -13.77
CA GLY A 102 -17.54 4.15 -14.61
C GLY A 102 -16.65 3.52 -15.68
N ASP A 103 -15.47 4.07 -15.95
CA ASP A 103 -14.45 3.48 -16.82
C ASP A 103 -13.30 2.87 -16.00
N SER A 104 -12.90 1.65 -16.35
CA SER A 104 -11.86 0.89 -15.63
C SER A 104 -10.49 1.05 -16.26
N CYS A 105 -9.49 1.35 -15.44
CA CYS A 105 -8.08 1.39 -15.79
C CYS A 105 -7.27 0.49 -14.82
N LEU A 106 -6.02 0.14 -15.16
CA LEU A 106 -5.20 -0.83 -14.42
C LEU A 106 -3.89 -0.16 -13.95
N GLU A 107 -3.56 -0.29 -12.68
CA GLU A 107 -2.29 0.13 -12.04
C GLU A 107 -1.42 -1.08 -11.69
#